data_AF-A0A367ZD68-F1
#
_entry.id   AF-A0A367ZD68-F1
#
_cell.length_a   1.000
_cell.length_b   1.000
_cell.length_c   1.000
_cell.angle_alpha   90.00
_cell.angle_beta   90.00
_cell.angle_gamma   90.00
#
_symmetry.space_group_name_H-M   'P 1'
#
loop_
_entity.id
_entity.type
_entity.pdbx_description
1 polymer ?
#
loop_
_entity_poly.entity_id
_entity_poly.type
_entity_poly.pdbx_seq_one_letter_code
_entity_poly.pdbx_strand_id
1 'polypeptide(L)' 'MWKRITNPDILIYLDVNYPNTLLRKKLNWTPQEYREQLQRLTHARQHADLIIDTNPLTEDEVSRIAISFIENWKKER' A
#
# COMPACT_ATOMS: atom_id res chain seq x y z
N MET A 1 3.74 -5.00 12.48
CA MET A 1 4.55 -5.97 11.70
C MET A 1 5.75 -5.28 11.04
N TRP A 2 5.58 -4.17 10.30
CA TRP A 2 6.69 -3.50 9.59
C TRP A 2 7.82 -2.97 10.50
N LYS A 3 7.54 -2.15 11.54
CA LYS A 3 8.58 -1.60 12.46
C LYS A 3 9.49 -2.64 13.13
N ARG A 4 9.05 -3.90 13.21
CA ARG A 4 9.81 -5.00 13.84
C ARG A 4 10.57 -5.86 12.81
N ILE A 5 10.20 -5.79 11.54
CA ILE A 5 10.81 -6.56 10.44
C ILE A 5 11.82 -5.71 9.68
N THR A 6 11.56 -4.40 9.56
CA THR A 6 12.37 -3.46 8.79
C THR A 6 12.17 -2.04 9.33
N ASN A 7 13.21 -1.21 9.26
CA ASN A 7 13.15 0.21 9.57
C ASN A 7 13.42 1.01 8.28
N PRO A 8 12.45 1.07 7.36
CA PRO A 8 12.66 1.75 6.09
C PRO A 8 12.70 3.26 6.30
N ASP A 9 13.50 3.96 5.50
CA ASP A 9 13.47 5.43 5.43
C ASP A 9 12.16 5.98 4.87
N ILE A 10 11.44 5.17 4.08
CA ILE A 10 10.17 5.53 3.43
C ILE A 10 9.18 4.36 3.52
N LEU A 11 7.96 4.62 3.97
CA LEU A 11 6.84 3.69 3.99
C LEU A 11 5.74 4.12 3.01
N ILE A 12 5.59 3.37 1.90
CA ILE A 12 4.51 3.57 0.92
C ILE A 12 3.41 2.52 1.17
N TYR A 13 2.17 2.98 1.32
CA TYR A 13 1.00 2.16 1.52
C TYR A 13 0.12 2.15 0.26
N LEU A 14 -0.16 0.96 -0.27
CA LEU A 14 -1.06 0.78 -1.41
C LEU A 14 -2.44 0.37 -0.89
N ASP A 15 -3.43 1.26 -1.06
CA ASP A 15 -4.81 1.01 -0.69
C ASP A 15 -5.58 0.41 -1.86
N VAL A 16 -6.41 -0.59 -1.57
CA VAL A 16 -7.22 -1.29 -2.57
C VAL A 16 -8.49 -1.78 -1.90
N ASN A 17 -9.61 -1.67 -2.60
CA ASN A 17 -10.89 -2.12 -2.10
C ASN A 17 -11.02 -3.66 -2.28
N TYR A 18 -11.85 -4.27 -1.42
CA TYR A 18 -12.12 -5.70 -1.45
C TYR A 18 -12.57 -6.26 -2.82
N PRO A 19 -13.48 -5.63 -3.58
CA PRO A 19 -13.86 -6.18 -4.89
C PRO A 19 -12.69 -6.17 -5.88
N ASN A 20 -11.83 -5.15 -5.87
CA ASN A 20 -10.68 -5.10 -6.77
C ASN A 20 -9.59 -6.10 -6.39
N THR A 21 -9.44 -6.46 -5.10
CA THR A 21 -8.48 -7.52 -4.72
C THR A 21 -8.89 -8.89 -5.27
N LEU A 22 -10.19 -9.20 -5.30
CA LEU A 22 -10.74 -10.43 -5.86
C LEU A 22 -10.70 -10.47 -7.41
N LEU A 23 -10.83 -9.30 -8.05
CA LEU A 23 -10.77 -9.19 -9.51
C LEU A 23 -9.34 -9.31 -10.03
N ARG A 24 -8.40 -8.55 -9.43
CA ARG A 24 -6.99 -8.50 -9.87
C ARG A 24 -6.22 -9.76 -9.51
N LYS A 25 -6.63 -10.42 -8.43
CA LYS A 25 -6.01 -11.62 -7.93
C LYS A 25 -7.12 -12.61 -7.65
N LYS A 26 -7.06 -13.83 -8.22
CA LYS A 26 -7.96 -14.95 -7.85
C LYS A 26 -7.67 -15.44 -6.43
N LEU A 27 -7.75 -14.55 -5.45
CA LEU A 27 -7.59 -14.84 -4.04
C LEU A 27 -8.93 -15.38 -3.56
N ASN A 28 -8.91 -16.57 -2.96
CA ASN A 28 -10.06 -17.14 -2.27
C ASN A 28 -10.19 -16.56 -0.86
N TRP A 29 -10.01 -15.25 -0.69
CA TRP A 29 -10.14 -14.62 0.61
C TRP A 29 -11.60 -14.48 0.97
N THR A 30 -11.89 -14.77 2.24
CA THR A 30 -13.16 -14.42 2.86
C THR A 30 -13.14 -12.93 3.26
N PRO A 31 -14.32 -12.30 3.38
CA PRO A 31 -14.42 -10.93 3.89
C PRO A 31 -13.85 -10.77 5.31
N GLN A 32 -13.74 -11.85 6.08
CA GLN A 32 -13.16 -11.84 7.42
C GLN A 32 -11.63 -11.72 7.36
N GLU A 33 -10.96 -12.51 6.51
CA GLU A 33 -9.51 -12.43 6.31
C GLU A 33 -9.09 -11.06 5.77
N TYR A 34 -9.87 -10.49 4.85
CA TYR A 34 -9.63 -9.13 4.36
C TYR A 34 -9.70 -8.09 5.49
N ARG A 35 -10.69 -8.17 6.37
CA ARG A 35 -10.82 -7.26 7.52
C ARG A 35 -9.67 -7.42 8.51
N GLU A 36 -9.26 -8.64 8.81
CA GLU A 36 -8.11 -8.90 9.66
C GLU A 36 -6.82 -8.32 9.07
N GLN A 37 -6.65 -8.42 7.75
CA GLN A 37 -5.51 -7.83 7.07
C GLN A 37 -5.53 -6.30 7.15
N LEU A 38 -6.68 -5.66 6.91
CA LEU A 38 -6.84 -4.22 7.10
C LEU A 38 -6.50 -3.80 8.54
N GLN A 39 -6.95 -4.57 9.53
CA GLN A 39 -6.65 -4.28 10.94
C GLN A 39 -5.14 -4.36 11.22
N ARG A 40 -4.46 -5.40 10.74
CA ARG A 40 -2.99 -5.54 10.86
C ARG A 40 -2.23 -4.43 10.16
N LEU A 41 -2.78 -3.94 9.05
CA LEU A 41 -2.22 -2.87 8.23
C LEU A 41 -2.57 -1.47 8.70
N THR A 42 -3.53 -1.30 9.61
CA THR A 42 -3.98 0.01 10.11
C THR A 42 -2.81 0.83 10.65
N HIS A 43 -1.93 0.21 11.44
CA HIS A 43 -0.74 0.87 11.95
C HIS A 43 0.31 1.18 10.86
N ALA A 44 0.36 0.42 9.76
CA ALA A 44 1.20 0.78 8.61
C ALA A 44 0.63 1.99 7.88
N ARG A 45 -0.69 2.00 7.63
CA ARG A 45 -1.40 3.10 7.00
C ARG A 45 -1.24 4.42 7.77
N GLN A 46 -1.35 4.39 9.10
CA GLN A 46 -1.21 5.59 9.95
C GLN A 46 0.20 6.20 9.94
N HIS A 47 1.22 5.41 9.60
CA HIS A 47 2.62 5.83 9.62
C HIS A 47 3.23 5.88 8.21
N ALA A 48 2.41 5.73 7.17
CA ALA A 48 2.88 5.77 5.80
C ALA A 48 3.21 7.21 5.40
N ASP A 49 4.35 7.39 4.76
CA ASP A 49 4.76 8.67 4.17
C ASP A 49 3.95 8.98 2.91
N LEU A 50 3.49 7.93 2.22
CA LEU A 50 2.62 8.02 1.06
C LEU A 50 1.54 6.95 1.08
N ILE A 51 0.29 7.35 0.84
CA ILE A 51 -0.84 6.45 0.65
C ILE A 51 -1.32 6.60 -0.80
N ILE A 52 -1.33 5.51 -1.57
CA ILE A 52 -1.78 5.48 -2.95
C ILE A 52 -3.08 4.68 -3.03
N ASP A 53 -4.17 5.31 -3.44
CA ASP A 53 -5.40 4.61 -3.80
C ASP A 53 -5.21 3.95 -5.18
N THR A 54 -5.08 2.62 -5.20
CA THR A 54 -4.84 1.85 -6.41
C THR A 54 -6.13 1.45 -7.14
N ASN A 55 -7.31 1.79 -6.61
CA ASN A 55 -8.60 1.40 -7.20
C ASN A 55 -8.84 2.00 -8.58
N PRO A 56 -8.63 3.31 -8.81
CA PRO A 56 -8.80 3.91 -10.13
C PRO A 56 -7.54 3.80 -11.00
N LEU A 57 -6.42 3.34 -10.44
CA LEU A 57 -5.12 3.38 -11.08
C LEU A 57 -4.74 2.04 -11.70
N THR A 58 -4.04 2.13 -12.83
CA THR A 58 -3.28 1.03 -13.43
C THR A 58 -1.95 0.82 -12.71
N GLU A 59 -1.33 -0.36 -12.92
CA GLU A 59 -0.04 -0.70 -12.32
C GLU A 59 1.07 0.32 -12.70
N ASP A 60 1.05 0.81 -13.93
CA ASP A 60 1.99 1.83 -14.42
C ASP A 60 1.79 3.19 -13.75
N GLU A 61 0.55 3.58 -13.48
CA GLU A 61 0.24 4.83 -12.75
C GLU A 61 0.69 4.75 -11.30
N VAL A 62 0.40 3.64 -10.62
CA VAL A 62 0.85 3.41 -9.24
C VAL A 62 2.38 3.46 -9.17
N SER A 63 3.07 2.78 -10.11
CA SER A 63 4.53 2.75 -10.17
C SER A 63 5.11 4.15 -10.39
N ARG A 64 4.55 4.93 -11.32
CA ARG A 64 4.98 6.32 -11.56
C ARG A 64 4.84 7.21 -10.33
N ILE A 65 3.72 7.11 -9.62
CA ILE A 65 3.50 7.88 -8.39
C ILE A 65 4.52 7.50 -7.32
N ALA A 66 4.74 6.20 -7.10
CA ALA A 66 5.70 5.72 -6.12
C ALA A 66 7.13 6.16 -6.44
N ILE A 67 7.56 6.01 -7.70
CA ILE A 67 8.91 6.42 -8.15
C ILE A 67 9.09 7.93 -7.99
N SER A 68 8.12 8.72 -8.46
CA SER A 68 8.20 10.19 -8.36
C SER A 68 8.31 10.66 -6.91
N PHE A 69 7.58 10.03 -5.99
CA PHE A 69 7.69 10.33 -4.57
C PHE A 69 9.09 10.01 -4.01
N ILE A 70 9.63 8.84 -4.34
CA ILE A 70 10.97 8.42 -3.89
C ILE A 70 12.05 9.36 -4.45
N GLU A 71 11.93 9.78 -5.71
CA GLU A 71 12.88 10.72 -6.33
C GLU A 71 12.84 12.09 -5.66
N ASN A 72 11.64 12.61 -5.36
CA ASN A 72 11.50 13.89 -4.67
C ASN A 72 12.07 13.82 -3.25
N TRP A 73 11.76 12.75 -2.50
CA TRP A 73 12.30 12.53 -1.17
C TRP A 73 13.84 12.49 -1.16
N LYS A 74 14.47 11.93 -2.20
CA LYS A 74 15.94 11.91 -2.34
C LYS A 74 16.55 13.28 -2.63
N LYS A 75 15.82 14.20 -3.28
CA LYS A 75 16.31 15.55 -3.61
C LYS A 75 16.28 16.50 -2.41
N GLU A 76 15.42 16.22 -1.43
CA GLU A 76 15.24 17.02 -0.22
C GLU A 76 16.17 16.61 0.94
N ARG A 77 16.97 15.55 0.76
CA ARG A 77 18.03 15.09 1.69
C ARG A 77 19.41 15.40 1.14
#